data_AF-A0A817EUD2-F1
#
_entry.id   AF-A0A817EUD2-F1
#
_cell.length_a   1.000
_cell.length_b   1.000
_cell.length_c   1.000
_cell.angle_alpha   90.00
_cell.angle_beta   90.00
_cell.angle_gamma   90.00
#
_symmetry.space_group_name_H-M   'P 1'
#
loop_
_entity.id
_entity.type
_entity.pdbx_description
1 polymer ?
#
loop_
_entity_poly.entity_id
_entity_poly.type
_entity_poly.pdbx_seq_one_letter_code
_entity_poly.pdbx_strand_id
1 'polypeptide(L)'
;MSDGRETPDNGGADQGPPDSAMPSTDAEASKKPSGMLKTAFDDGALKVMEDEFQTVLNELVGGDRSLDKFRTEYEKLHKALLKSHDSEKRLMQKCRELNAELVTNSAKVQSAMKLSDEDKSSIASLRKEIEKAWKMVDAAHEKEQRAKETIQSLRIEINNLSKLVEQGAGINMGQEHDVNDLMKMRDELSQERDKLLNDITQLRRDLDENSFKQSDLEKQIHEANEQILALQEKITLSKTENMKEAKRREQIELELKTSKQNLELKNAEFKAQTAQFDTQQQELKKAQQHLRQLKEDNVRFSKENQILQVRLDNSRTQFTELVTTNEKLANDCARRVTELKEKEDDLVQLRKERDTEQKKKDQAEKRLRQVEDQVGEIEQQRERLRSTISSLEQEIERFKKSQDENRKQIDSLTREREQLNKTCQKLISDNQKQTDQVKSFDQSKKTLEQDITNYKEEASKQRKIILKMEKERDR
;
A
#
# COMPACT_ATOMS: atom_id res chain seq x y z
N MET A 1 20.19 -100.75 -11.68
CA MET A 1 20.50 -99.57 -12.49
C MET A 1 19.32 -98.62 -12.28
N SER A 2 19.45 -97.56 -11.49
CA SER A 2 20.38 -96.41 -11.66
C SER A 2 19.86 -95.48 -12.76
N ASP A 3 19.54 -94.20 -12.53
CA ASP A 3 19.56 -93.36 -11.31
C ASP A 3 18.33 -92.42 -11.39
N GLY A 4 18.03 -91.43 -10.52
CA GLY A 4 18.62 -90.93 -9.28
C GLY A 4 17.83 -89.68 -8.88
N ARG A 5 17.51 -89.48 -7.60
CA ARG A 5 16.84 -88.24 -7.12
C ARG A 5 17.78 -87.49 -6.19
N GLU A 6 18.34 -86.40 -6.69
CA GLU A 6 19.06 -85.44 -5.87
C GLU A 6 18.06 -84.61 -5.04
N THR A 7 18.39 -84.40 -3.77
CA THR A 7 17.92 -83.24 -3.02
C THR A 7 18.78 -82.03 -3.39
N PRO A 8 18.28 -80.82 -3.15
CA PRO A 8 19.05 -79.99 -2.22
C PRO A 8 18.22 -79.52 -1.03
N ASP A 9 18.88 -79.49 0.12
CA ASP A 9 18.48 -78.75 1.31
C ASP A 9 18.58 -77.23 1.05
N ASN A 10 17.71 -76.45 1.67
CA ASN A 10 17.94 -75.02 1.90
C ASN A 10 17.12 -74.53 3.10
N GLY A 11 17.82 -74.00 4.11
CA GLY A 11 17.23 -73.67 5.41
C GLY A 11 16.26 -72.48 5.36
N GLY A 12 15.08 -72.64 5.96
CA GLY A 12 14.14 -71.55 6.20
C GLY A 12 14.63 -70.60 7.29
N ALA A 13 15.27 -69.50 6.91
CA ALA A 13 15.61 -68.41 7.82
C ALA A 13 14.35 -67.59 8.14
N ASP A 14 13.76 -67.82 9.32
CA ASP A 14 12.62 -67.07 9.82
C ASP A 14 13.02 -65.63 10.18
N GLN A 15 12.79 -64.70 9.26
CA GLN A 15 12.92 -63.26 9.49
C GLN A 15 11.55 -62.67 9.84
N GLY A 16 11.25 -62.64 11.14
CA GLY A 16 10.15 -61.84 11.67
C GLY A 16 10.30 -60.35 11.28
N PRO A 17 9.18 -59.62 11.10
CA PRO A 17 9.23 -58.21 10.70
C PRO A 17 9.96 -57.35 11.74
N PRO A 18 10.70 -56.30 11.32
CA PRO A 18 11.49 -55.48 12.23
C PRO A 18 10.59 -54.71 13.21
N ASP A 19 11.00 -54.67 14.47
CA ASP A 19 10.26 -54.06 15.57
C ASP A 19 10.21 -52.52 15.40
N SER A 20 9.09 -52.01 14.89
CA SER A 20 8.91 -50.61 14.52
C SER A 20 8.60 -49.74 15.75
N ALA A 21 9.60 -49.59 16.62
CA ALA A 21 9.52 -48.76 17.82
C ALA A 21 9.26 -47.28 17.47
N MET A 22 7.99 -46.87 17.51
CA MET A 22 7.64 -45.45 17.51
C MET A 22 8.05 -44.83 18.86
N PRO A 23 8.61 -43.60 18.88
CA PRO A 23 9.05 -42.98 20.12
C PRO A 23 7.86 -42.65 21.03
N SER A 24 7.96 -43.04 22.30
CA SER A 24 6.98 -42.73 23.35
C SER A 24 7.03 -41.25 23.74
N THR A 25 6.30 -40.40 23.02
CA THR A 25 6.23 -38.94 23.28
C THR A 25 5.26 -38.59 24.41
N ASP A 26 5.48 -39.18 25.59
CA ASP A 26 4.61 -39.00 26.76
C ASP A 26 5.25 -38.03 27.78
N ALA A 27 5.34 -36.74 27.41
CA ALA A 27 6.06 -35.74 28.20
C ALA A 27 5.64 -34.25 28.10
N GLU A 28 4.50 -33.88 27.47
CA GLU A 28 4.10 -32.44 27.47
C GLU A 28 2.58 -32.12 27.56
N ALA A 29 1.74 -33.09 27.95
CA ALA A 29 0.29 -32.90 28.11
C ALA A 29 -0.11 -32.17 29.42
N SER A 30 0.54 -31.05 29.77
CA SER A 30 0.36 -30.38 31.08
C SER A 30 0.31 -28.84 31.06
N LYS A 31 -0.21 -28.24 29.99
CA LYS A 31 -0.71 -26.85 30.02
C LYS A 31 -2.18 -26.79 29.64
N LYS A 32 -3.05 -26.58 30.64
CA LYS A 32 -4.44 -26.17 30.39
C LYS A 32 -4.44 -24.85 29.60
N PRO A 33 -5.13 -24.73 28.45
CA PRO A 33 -5.39 -23.44 27.82
C PRO A 33 -6.48 -22.69 28.63
N SER A 34 -6.16 -22.31 29.86
CA SER A 34 -7.02 -21.55 30.77
C SER A 34 -7.02 -20.06 30.41
N GLY A 35 -7.29 -19.77 29.15
CA GLY A 35 -7.48 -18.43 28.61
C GLY A 35 -8.79 -18.38 27.87
N MET A 36 -9.85 -17.84 28.51
CA MET A 36 -11.01 -17.42 27.75
C MET A 36 -10.55 -16.33 26.78
N LEU A 37 -10.70 -16.60 25.48
CA LEU A 37 -10.56 -15.60 24.42
C LEU A 37 -11.62 -14.51 24.66
N LYS A 38 -11.21 -13.45 25.39
CA LYS A 38 -11.87 -12.16 25.44
C LYS A 38 -11.66 -11.46 24.09
N THR A 39 -12.68 -10.75 23.64
CA THR A 39 -12.60 -9.79 22.54
C THR A 39 -11.57 -8.70 22.89
N ALA A 40 -10.94 -8.10 21.89
CA ALA A 40 -10.00 -7.01 22.07
C ALA A 40 -10.70 -5.74 22.60
N PHE A 41 -11.98 -5.58 22.23
CA PHE A 41 -12.90 -4.60 22.82
C PHE A 41 -13.93 -5.30 23.73
N ASP A 42 -14.27 -4.64 24.84
CA ASP A 42 -15.43 -5.03 25.66
C ASP A 42 -16.70 -4.37 25.08
N ASP A 43 -17.86 -5.03 25.15
CA ASP A 43 -19.14 -4.46 24.70
C ASP A 43 -19.44 -3.15 25.45
N GLY A 44 -19.01 -3.05 26.71
CA GLY A 44 -19.11 -1.81 27.50
C GLY A 44 -18.17 -0.69 27.02
N ALA A 45 -17.00 -1.04 26.46
CA ALA A 45 -16.05 -0.05 25.93
C ALA A 45 -16.50 0.49 24.56
N LEU A 46 -17.10 -0.35 23.72
CA LEU A 46 -17.75 0.12 22.48
C LEU A 46 -18.86 1.13 22.80
N LYS A 47 -19.72 0.82 23.78
CA LYS A 47 -20.84 1.69 24.12
C LYS A 47 -20.39 3.09 24.58
N VAL A 48 -19.33 3.19 25.38
CA VAL A 48 -18.76 4.50 25.76
C VAL A 48 -18.32 5.29 24.52
N MET A 49 -17.69 4.62 23.55
CA MET A 49 -17.32 5.26 22.27
C MET A 49 -18.54 5.62 21.40
N GLU A 50 -19.65 4.87 21.46
CA GLU A 50 -20.91 5.26 20.79
C GLU A 50 -21.54 6.50 21.42
N ASP A 51 -21.58 6.58 22.77
CA ASP A 51 -22.12 7.72 23.52
C ASP A 51 -21.25 8.98 23.31
N GLU A 52 -19.92 8.85 23.30
CA GLU A 52 -18.97 9.91 22.93
C GLU A 52 -19.13 10.34 21.47
N PHE A 53 -19.20 9.38 20.53
CA PHE A 53 -19.38 9.65 19.10
C PHE A 53 -20.69 10.41 18.81
N GLN A 54 -21.79 10.02 19.46
CA GLN A 54 -23.07 10.70 19.30
C GLN A 54 -23.05 12.11 19.92
N THR A 55 -22.29 12.32 20.99
CA THR A 55 -22.05 13.65 21.57
C THR A 55 -21.32 14.57 20.58
N VAL A 56 -20.20 14.10 20.03
CA VAL A 56 -19.43 14.84 19.00
C VAL A 56 -20.27 15.10 17.74
N LEU A 57 -21.10 14.13 17.29
CA LEU A 57 -22.03 14.37 16.19
C LEU A 57 -23.02 15.49 16.48
N ASN A 58 -23.59 15.54 17.69
CA ASN A 58 -24.57 16.55 18.07
C ASN A 58 -23.93 17.96 18.09
N GLU A 59 -22.69 18.08 18.57
CA GLU A 59 -21.91 19.32 18.49
C GLU A 59 -21.66 19.75 17.04
N LEU A 60 -21.29 18.81 16.15
CA LEU A 60 -21.11 19.09 14.72
C LEU A 60 -22.42 19.41 13.98
N VAL A 61 -23.58 18.97 14.46
CA VAL A 61 -24.89 19.35 13.89
C VAL A 61 -25.24 20.80 14.21
N GLY A 62 -24.78 21.33 15.35
CA GLY A 62 -24.94 22.74 15.73
C GLY A 62 -23.81 23.67 15.26
N GLY A 63 -22.80 23.15 14.58
CA GLY A 63 -21.58 23.86 14.18
C GLY A 63 -21.66 24.64 12.87
N ASP A 64 -20.54 25.22 12.47
CA ASP A 64 -20.42 25.93 11.19
C ASP A 64 -20.47 24.96 9.98
N ARG A 65 -21.06 25.44 8.89
CA ARG A 65 -21.34 24.67 7.66
C ARG A 65 -20.08 24.23 6.92
N SER A 66 -18.91 24.76 7.26
CA SER A 66 -17.61 24.24 6.81
C SER A 66 -17.34 22.80 7.28
N LEU A 67 -17.94 22.37 8.41
CA LEU A 67 -17.69 21.08 9.05
C LEU A 67 -18.54 19.91 8.51
N ASP A 68 -19.54 20.15 7.66
CA ASP A 68 -20.41 19.10 7.08
C ASP A 68 -19.60 17.97 6.38
N LYS A 69 -18.46 18.32 5.77
CA LYS A 69 -17.54 17.35 5.17
C LYS A 69 -16.85 16.47 6.21
N PHE A 70 -16.35 17.07 7.30
CA PHE A 70 -15.74 16.32 8.40
C PHE A 70 -16.77 15.40 9.05
N ARG A 71 -17.97 15.90 9.34
CA ARG A 71 -19.10 15.11 9.84
C ARG A 71 -19.39 13.90 8.94
N THR A 72 -19.43 14.10 7.63
CA THR A 72 -19.69 13.02 6.65
C THR A 72 -18.62 11.91 6.70
N GLU A 73 -17.34 12.26 6.84
CA GLU A 73 -16.27 11.27 7.01
C GLU A 73 -16.26 10.63 8.42
N TYR A 74 -16.61 11.37 9.45
CA TYR A 74 -16.74 10.87 10.83
C TYR A 74 -17.88 9.84 10.94
N GLU A 75 -19.04 10.10 10.31
CA GLU A 75 -20.13 9.14 10.18
C GLU A 75 -19.74 7.87 9.41
N LYS A 76 -18.88 7.98 8.38
CA LYS A 76 -18.35 6.80 7.66
C LYS A 76 -17.37 6.00 8.53
N LEU A 77 -16.49 6.68 9.28
CA LEU A 77 -15.52 6.04 10.17
C LEU A 77 -16.22 5.23 11.27
N HIS A 78 -17.28 5.78 11.89
CA HIS A 78 -18.07 5.05 12.87
C HIS A 78 -18.81 3.84 12.27
N LYS A 79 -19.42 4.00 11.08
CA LYS A 79 -20.04 2.88 10.34
C LYS A 79 -19.01 1.78 9.99
N ALA A 80 -17.74 2.13 9.77
CA ALA A 80 -16.65 1.17 9.59
C ALA A 80 -16.23 0.51 10.92
N LEU A 81 -16.13 1.27 12.02
CA LEU A 81 -15.80 0.77 13.36
C LEU A 81 -16.83 -0.26 13.85
N LEU A 82 -18.13 0.07 13.80
CA LEU A 82 -19.21 -0.84 14.17
C LEU A 82 -19.17 -2.13 13.34
N LYS A 83 -19.00 -2.02 12.01
CA LYS A 83 -18.88 -3.17 11.12
C LYS A 83 -17.64 -4.03 11.40
N SER A 84 -16.54 -3.41 11.82
CA SER A 84 -15.33 -4.10 12.26
C SER A 84 -15.59 -4.90 13.55
N HIS A 85 -16.18 -4.26 14.57
CA HIS A 85 -16.53 -4.90 15.84
C HIS A 85 -17.52 -6.05 15.65
N ASP A 86 -18.54 -5.88 14.81
CA ASP A 86 -19.49 -6.94 14.46
C ASP A 86 -18.79 -8.16 13.80
N SER A 87 -17.75 -7.91 12.99
CA SER A 87 -16.94 -8.95 12.38
C SER A 87 -16.01 -9.65 13.38
N GLU A 88 -15.40 -8.90 14.32
CA GLU A 88 -14.61 -9.46 15.42
C GLU A 88 -15.49 -10.34 16.32
N LYS A 89 -16.68 -9.87 16.70
CA LYS A 89 -17.63 -10.58 17.55
C LYS A 89 -18.06 -11.91 16.94
N ARG A 90 -18.33 -11.94 15.62
CA ARG A 90 -18.62 -13.17 14.86
C ARG A 90 -17.40 -14.10 14.76
N LEU A 91 -16.21 -13.57 14.50
CA LEU A 91 -14.98 -14.35 14.43
C LEU A 91 -14.66 -15.01 15.78
N MET A 92 -14.76 -14.25 16.87
CA MET A 92 -14.54 -14.69 18.24
C MET A 92 -15.57 -15.73 18.69
N GLN A 93 -16.83 -15.58 18.29
CA GLN A 93 -17.86 -16.60 18.48
C GLN A 93 -17.49 -17.89 17.73
N LYS A 94 -17.08 -17.82 16.45
CA LYS A 94 -16.65 -19.00 15.69
C LYS A 94 -15.37 -19.64 16.25
N CYS A 95 -14.45 -18.87 16.82
CA CYS A 95 -13.28 -19.39 17.54
C CYS A 95 -13.68 -20.13 18.84
N ARG A 96 -14.67 -19.64 19.59
CA ARG A 96 -15.21 -20.33 20.78
C ARG A 96 -15.91 -21.64 20.39
N GLU A 97 -16.70 -21.64 19.33
CA GLU A 97 -17.32 -22.84 18.75
C GLU A 97 -16.28 -23.87 18.32
N LEU A 98 -15.31 -23.48 17.48
CA LEU A 98 -14.26 -24.38 17.00
C LEU A 98 -13.41 -24.94 18.15
N ASN A 99 -13.15 -24.16 19.21
CA ASN A 99 -12.44 -24.65 20.38
C ASN A 99 -13.28 -25.66 21.20
N ALA A 100 -14.59 -25.45 21.32
CA ALA A 100 -15.50 -26.41 21.97
C ALA A 100 -15.65 -27.70 21.13
N GLU A 101 -15.75 -27.58 19.80
CA GLU A 101 -15.71 -28.70 18.85
C GLU A 101 -14.39 -29.49 18.99
N LEU A 102 -13.24 -28.81 19.05
CA LEU A 102 -11.92 -29.42 19.19
C LEU A 102 -11.74 -30.17 20.51
N VAL A 103 -12.18 -29.59 21.64
CA VAL A 103 -12.18 -30.27 22.95
C VAL A 103 -13.09 -31.50 22.92
N THR A 104 -14.29 -31.37 22.33
CA THR A 104 -15.25 -32.48 22.18
C THR A 104 -14.70 -33.60 21.30
N ASN A 105 -14.00 -33.26 20.21
CA ASN A 105 -13.42 -34.24 19.30
C ASN A 105 -12.18 -34.93 19.92
N SER A 106 -11.35 -34.18 20.65
CA SER A 106 -10.24 -34.74 21.43
C SER A 106 -10.72 -35.78 22.45
N ALA A 107 -11.81 -35.49 23.17
CA ALA A 107 -12.43 -36.45 24.09
C ALA A 107 -12.97 -37.70 23.37
N LYS A 108 -13.57 -37.55 22.18
CA LYS A 108 -14.01 -38.68 21.34
C LYS A 108 -12.84 -39.54 20.88
N VAL A 109 -11.73 -38.94 20.43
CA VAL A 109 -10.51 -39.65 20.03
C VAL A 109 -9.90 -40.41 21.20
N GLN A 110 -9.78 -39.80 22.38
CA GLN A 110 -9.30 -40.50 23.58
C GLN A 110 -10.20 -41.68 23.98
N SER A 111 -11.52 -41.54 23.85
CA SER A 111 -12.48 -42.63 24.08
C SER A 111 -12.30 -43.77 23.08
N ALA A 112 -12.13 -43.46 21.80
CA ALA A 112 -11.90 -44.45 20.74
C ALA A 112 -10.55 -45.17 20.87
N MET A 113 -9.49 -44.49 21.32
CA MET A 113 -8.20 -45.12 21.60
C MET A 113 -8.31 -46.12 22.76
N LYS A 114 -8.96 -45.75 23.87
CA LYS A 114 -9.20 -46.68 24.99
C LYS A 114 -9.99 -47.91 24.57
N LEU A 115 -11.08 -47.73 23.83
CA LEU A 115 -11.87 -48.85 23.31
C LEU A 115 -11.03 -49.76 22.41
N SER A 116 -10.16 -49.20 21.56
CA SER A 116 -9.25 -49.98 20.71
C SER A 116 -8.20 -50.76 21.52
N ASP A 117 -7.74 -50.25 22.67
CA ASP A 117 -6.81 -50.96 23.55
C ASP A 117 -7.51 -52.06 24.38
N GLU A 118 -8.76 -51.82 24.80
CA GLU A 118 -9.64 -52.82 25.40
C GLU A 118 -9.99 -53.95 24.40
N ASP A 119 -10.24 -53.61 23.14
CA ASP A 119 -10.43 -54.57 22.04
C ASP A 119 -9.16 -55.39 21.77
N LYS A 120 -7.97 -54.76 21.71
CA LYS A 120 -6.68 -55.48 21.55
C LYS A 120 -6.47 -56.49 22.68
N SER A 121 -6.76 -56.09 23.93
CA SER A 121 -6.67 -56.96 25.10
C SER A 121 -7.64 -58.15 25.00
N SER A 122 -8.88 -57.90 24.57
CA SER A 122 -9.93 -58.91 24.38
C SER A 122 -9.60 -59.88 23.22
N ILE A 123 -9.01 -59.37 22.13
CA ILE A 123 -8.52 -60.21 21.02
C ILE A 123 -7.36 -61.09 21.48
N ALA A 124 -6.46 -60.58 22.35
CA ALA A 124 -5.36 -61.35 22.89
C ALA A 124 -5.82 -62.48 23.84
N SER A 125 -6.81 -62.24 24.70
CA SER A 125 -7.38 -63.29 25.55
C SER A 125 -8.13 -64.35 24.73
N LEU A 126 -8.98 -63.94 23.79
CA LEU A 126 -9.70 -64.86 22.91
C LEU A 126 -8.76 -65.73 22.05
N ARG A 127 -7.65 -65.17 21.53
CA ARG A 127 -6.61 -65.95 20.83
C ARG A 127 -6.00 -67.03 21.74
N LYS A 128 -5.72 -66.70 22.99
CA LYS A 128 -5.18 -67.65 23.99
C LYS A 128 -6.19 -68.74 24.36
N GLU A 129 -7.49 -68.43 24.37
CA GLU A 129 -8.55 -69.42 24.57
C GLU A 129 -8.72 -70.34 23.36
N ILE A 130 -8.62 -69.82 22.12
CA ILE A 130 -8.60 -70.62 20.90
C ILE A 130 -7.41 -71.58 20.89
N GLU A 131 -6.21 -71.12 21.24
CA GLU A 131 -5.01 -71.97 21.31
C GLU A 131 -5.14 -73.08 22.37
N LYS A 132 -5.76 -72.75 23.52
CA LYS A 132 -6.09 -73.73 24.57
C LYS A 132 -7.15 -74.74 24.09
N ALA A 133 -8.16 -74.29 23.36
CA ALA A 133 -9.19 -75.18 22.78
C ALA A 133 -8.58 -76.14 21.75
N TRP A 134 -7.70 -75.66 20.87
CA TRP A 134 -6.94 -76.48 19.92
C TRP A 134 -6.18 -77.60 20.64
N LYS A 135 -5.38 -77.25 21.65
CA LYS A 135 -4.62 -78.23 22.46
C LYS A 135 -5.51 -79.24 23.21
N MET A 136 -6.75 -78.88 23.53
CA MET A 136 -7.73 -79.82 24.10
C MET A 136 -8.36 -80.74 23.04
N VAL A 137 -8.51 -80.29 21.79
CA VAL A 137 -8.94 -81.14 20.66
C VAL A 137 -7.84 -82.14 20.29
N ASP A 138 -6.59 -81.70 20.18
CA ASP A 138 -5.44 -82.59 19.91
C ASP A 138 -5.34 -83.71 20.96
N ALA A 139 -5.39 -83.34 22.25
CA ALA A 139 -5.35 -84.28 23.37
C ALA A 139 -6.61 -85.15 23.51
N ALA A 140 -7.74 -84.78 22.89
CA ALA A 140 -8.92 -85.63 22.79
C ALA A 140 -8.77 -86.66 21.66
N HIS A 141 -8.26 -86.24 20.49
CA HIS A 141 -8.04 -87.11 19.34
C HIS A 141 -6.95 -88.16 19.61
N GLU A 142 -5.88 -87.80 20.33
CA GLU A 142 -4.86 -88.77 20.75
C GLU A 142 -5.43 -89.86 21.69
N LYS A 143 -6.37 -89.49 22.57
CA LYS A 143 -7.08 -90.46 23.43
C LYS A 143 -8.04 -91.35 22.63
N GLU A 144 -8.75 -90.75 21.66
CA GLU A 144 -9.64 -91.48 20.75
C GLU A 144 -8.88 -92.56 19.96
N GLN A 145 -7.67 -92.23 19.48
CA GLN A 145 -6.83 -93.15 18.72
C GLN A 145 -6.39 -94.36 19.56
N ARG A 146 -5.87 -94.13 20.78
CA ARG A 146 -5.48 -95.21 21.72
C ARG A 146 -6.67 -96.10 22.10
N ALA A 147 -7.88 -95.54 22.19
CA ALA A 147 -9.10 -96.31 22.46
C ALA A 147 -9.47 -97.23 21.28
N LYS A 148 -9.33 -96.79 20.02
CA LYS A 148 -9.57 -97.62 18.83
C LYS A 148 -8.62 -98.81 18.77
N GLU A 149 -7.33 -98.58 19.03
CA GLU A 149 -6.30 -99.63 19.09
C GLU A 149 -6.63 -100.68 20.16
N THR A 150 -7.09 -100.25 21.34
CA THR A 150 -7.51 -101.14 22.43
C THR A 150 -8.70 -102.02 22.04
N ILE A 151 -9.72 -101.44 21.38
CA ILE A 151 -10.91 -102.17 20.89
C ILE A 151 -10.52 -103.21 19.82
N GLN A 152 -9.53 -102.91 18.99
CA GLN A 152 -9.06 -103.83 17.94
C GLN A 152 -8.39 -105.08 18.51
N SER A 153 -7.66 -104.97 19.63
CA SER A 153 -7.06 -106.11 20.33
C SER A 153 -8.12 -107.08 20.87
N LEU A 154 -9.12 -106.56 21.60
CA LEU A 154 -10.16 -107.38 22.26
C LEU A 154 -11.00 -108.20 21.27
N ARG A 155 -11.18 -107.70 20.03
CA ARG A 155 -11.89 -108.42 18.97
C ARG A 155 -11.17 -109.69 18.49
N ILE A 156 -9.85 -109.76 18.60
CA ILE A 156 -9.07 -110.94 18.21
C ILE A 156 -9.23 -112.06 19.25
N GLU A 157 -9.24 -111.68 20.53
CA GLU A 157 -9.29 -112.60 21.67
C GLU A 157 -10.63 -113.38 21.74
N ILE A 158 -11.76 -112.70 21.54
CA ILE A 158 -13.09 -113.31 21.49
C ILE A 158 -13.16 -114.43 20.42
N ASN A 159 -12.58 -114.21 19.25
CA ASN A 159 -12.63 -115.11 18.10
C ASN A 159 -11.84 -116.43 18.32
N ASN A 160 -10.93 -116.45 19.29
CA ASN A 160 -10.18 -117.66 19.66
C ASN A 160 -10.96 -118.56 20.63
N LEU A 161 -11.77 -117.98 21.52
CA LEU A 161 -12.52 -118.72 22.54
C LEU A 161 -13.71 -119.50 21.96
N SER A 162 -14.38 -118.95 20.93
CA SER A 162 -15.54 -119.60 20.30
C SER A 162 -15.27 -120.97 19.65
N LYS A 163 -14.00 -121.34 19.42
CA LYS A 163 -13.61 -122.59 18.74
C LYS A 163 -13.47 -123.81 19.66
N LEU A 164 -13.62 -123.67 20.98
CA LEU A 164 -13.25 -124.72 21.94
C LEU A 164 -14.41 -125.53 22.52
N VAL A 165 -15.66 -125.27 22.09
CA VAL A 165 -16.88 -125.71 22.81
C VAL A 165 -17.64 -126.86 22.09
N GLU A 166 -17.24 -127.24 20.87
CA GLU A 166 -18.12 -127.94 19.91
C GLU A 166 -17.82 -129.46 19.73
N GLN A 167 -17.81 -130.27 20.81
CA GLN A 167 -17.72 -131.75 20.66
C GLN A 167 -18.07 -132.65 21.89
N GLY A 168 -18.98 -133.62 21.68
CA GLY A 168 -18.92 -134.99 22.28
C GLY A 168 -20.07 -135.50 23.19
N ALA A 169 -20.77 -136.60 22.81
CA ALA A 169 -21.60 -137.46 23.69
C ALA A 169 -22.08 -138.82 23.06
N GLY A 170 -22.26 -139.89 23.89
CA GLY A 170 -23.15 -141.08 23.68
C GLY A 170 -22.54 -142.43 23.18
N ILE A 171 -23.18 -143.63 23.25
CA ILE A 171 -24.37 -144.16 23.99
C ILE A 171 -24.53 -145.74 23.89
N ASN A 172 -25.27 -146.38 24.84
CA ASN A 172 -25.92 -147.74 24.98
C ASN A 172 -25.64 -149.05 24.14
N MET A 173 -25.87 -150.22 24.80
CA MET A 173 -26.77 -151.38 24.46
C MET A 173 -26.74 -152.47 25.59
N GLY A 174 -27.55 -153.54 25.74
CA GLY A 174 -28.74 -154.13 25.06
C GLY A 174 -28.55 -155.62 24.62
N GLN A 175 -29.45 -156.62 24.76
CA GLN A 175 -30.76 -156.78 25.45
C GLN A 175 -31.13 -158.31 25.67
N GLU A 176 -32.38 -158.76 25.35
CA GLU A 176 -32.98 -160.15 25.41
C GLU A 176 -33.24 -160.81 26.81
N HIS A 177 -34.25 -161.66 27.16
CA HIS A 177 -35.40 -162.44 26.57
C HIS A 177 -35.14 -163.89 26.02
N ASP A 178 -35.99 -164.93 26.17
CA ASP A 178 -37.23 -165.21 26.97
C ASP A 178 -37.58 -166.75 27.05
N VAL A 179 -38.49 -167.20 27.95
CA VAL A 179 -39.22 -168.51 27.94
C VAL A 179 -40.70 -168.37 27.50
N ASN A 180 -41.09 -167.14 27.16
CA ASN A 180 -41.52 -166.78 25.81
C ASN A 180 -42.89 -167.22 25.30
N ASP A 181 -43.48 -168.39 25.61
CA ASP A 181 -44.61 -168.91 24.79
C ASP A 181 -45.92 -169.24 25.51
N LEU A 182 -45.91 -169.51 26.83
CA LEU A 182 -47.14 -169.62 27.65
C LEU A 182 -47.10 -168.86 28.97
N MET A 183 -45.90 -168.44 29.39
CA MET A 183 -45.75 -167.09 29.92
C MET A 183 -46.43 -166.10 28.96
N LYS A 184 -46.09 -166.16 27.65
CA LYS A 184 -46.64 -165.31 26.58
C LYS A 184 -48.12 -164.99 26.65
N MET A 185 -49.08 -165.90 26.76
CA MET A 185 -50.50 -165.48 26.65
C MET A 185 -50.96 -164.62 27.85
N ARG A 186 -50.59 -165.02 29.07
CA ARG A 186 -50.82 -164.21 30.29
C ARG A 186 -49.98 -162.95 30.24
N ASP A 187 -48.74 -163.07 29.79
CA ASP A 187 -47.78 -162.00 29.67
C ASP A 187 -47.98 -161.20 28.37
N GLU A 188 -48.96 -161.52 27.53
CA GLU A 188 -49.39 -160.80 26.33
C GLU A 188 -50.54 -159.92 26.71
N LEU A 189 -51.46 -160.40 27.54
CA LEU A 189 -52.47 -159.56 28.18
C LEU A 189 -51.87 -158.70 29.30
N SER A 190 -50.83 -159.20 30.00
CA SER A 190 -50.00 -158.35 30.87
C SER A 190 -49.16 -157.41 30.02
N GLN A 191 -48.42 -157.86 29.00
CA GLN A 191 -47.72 -156.94 28.10
C GLN A 191 -48.67 -156.02 27.36
N GLU A 192 -49.94 -156.32 27.12
CA GLU A 192 -50.89 -155.44 26.43
C GLU A 192 -51.41 -154.41 27.41
N ARG A 193 -51.77 -154.80 28.64
CA ARG A 193 -51.99 -153.85 29.74
C ARG A 193 -50.75 -152.98 29.97
N ASP A 194 -49.56 -153.56 29.97
CA ASP A 194 -48.31 -152.91 30.33
C ASP A 194 -47.71 -152.14 29.13
N LYS A 195 -48.00 -152.52 27.88
CA LYS A 195 -47.80 -151.72 26.66
C LYS A 195 -48.76 -150.54 26.73
N LEU A 196 -50.08 -150.76 26.82
CA LEU A 196 -51.06 -149.66 26.93
C LEU A 196 -50.80 -148.75 28.14
N LEU A 197 -50.26 -149.25 29.26
CA LEU A 197 -49.85 -148.44 30.41
C LEU A 197 -48.52 -147.73 30.17
N ASN A 198 -47.55 -148.36 29.50
CA ASN A 198 -46.33 -147.69 29.02
C ASN A 198 -46.65 -146.63 27.95
N ASP A 199 -47.61 -146.88 27.06
CA ASP A 199 -48.09 -146.00 26.00
C ASP A 199 -48.87 -144.85 26.62
N ILE A 200 -49.75 -145.08 27.60
CA ILE A 200 -50.38 -144.02 28.40
C ILE A 200 -49.32 -143.22 29.16
N THR A 201 -48.27 -143.87 29.68
CA THR A 201 -47.17 -143.17 30.37
C THR A 201 -46.29 -142.39 29.38
N GLN A 202 -46.09 -142.89 28.17
CA GLN A 202 -45.30 -142.26 27.13
C GLN A 202 -46.07 -141.11 26.51
N LEU A 203 -47.33 -141.30 26.10
CA LEU A 203 -48.24 -140.24 25.67
C LEU A 203 -48.43 -139.16 26.74
N ARG A 204 -48.33 -139.50 28.05
CA ARG A 204 -48.24 -138.49 29.13
C ARG A 204 -46.91 -137.72 29.09
N ARG A 205 -45.77 -138.39 29.02
CA ARG A 205 -44.45 -137.73 28.85
C ARG A 205 -44.41 -136.86 27.60
N ASP A 206 -44.90 -137.36 26.48
CA ASP A 206 -44.96 -136.66 25.20
C ASP A 206 -45.91 -135.45 25.28
N LEU A 207 -47.04 -135.57 26.00
CA LEU A 207 -47.95 -134.45 26.28
C LEU A 207 -47.31 -133.41 27.21
N ASP A 208 -46.63 -133.84 28.27
CA ASP A 208 -45.92 -132.96 29.21
C ASP A 208 -44.75 -132.24 28.51
N GLU A 209 -43.99 -132.96 27.67
CA GLU A 209 -42.87 -132.41 26.89
C GLU A 209 -43.36 -131.46 25.78
N ASN A 210 -44.46 -131.79 25.09
CA ASN A 210 -45.05 -130.89 24.09
C ASN A 210 -45.73 -129.67 24.75
N SER A 211 -46.32 -129.81 25.93
CA SER A 211 -46.84 -128.70 26.73
C SER A 211 -45.71 -127.77 27.20
N PHE A 212 -44.59 -128.34 27.65
CA PHE A 212 -43.39 -127.57 27.99
C PHE A 212 -42.82 -126.84 26.77
N LYS A 213 -42.68 -127.52 25.62
CA LYS A 213 -42.25 -126.89 24.35
C LYS A 213 -43.22 -125.80 23.89
N GLN A 214 -44.52 -126.00 24.03
CA GLN A 214 -45.51 -124.96 23.71
C GLN A 214 -45.32 -123.74 24.61
N SER A 215 -45.20 -123.93 25.92
CA SER A 215 -45.01 -122.83 26.88
C SER A 215 -43.70 -122.07 26.64
N ASP A 216 -42.61 -122.76 26.31
CA ASP A 216 -41.34 -122.12 25.96
C ASP A 216 -41.42 -121.36 24.63
N LEU A 217 -42.06 -121.92 23.60
CA LEU A 217 -42.30 -121.22 22.33
C LEU A 217 -43.22 -120.01 22.49
N GLU A 218 -44.28 -120.09 23.30
CA GLU A 218 -45.15 -118.96 23.65
C GLU A 218 -44.35 -117.85 24.36
N LYS A 219 -43.45 -118.21 25.26
CA LYS A 219 -42.53 -117.28 25.94
C LYS A 219 -41.53 -116.65 24.97
N GLN A 220 -40.90 -117.42 24.08
CA GLN A 220 -40.01 -116.90 23.04
C GLN A 220 -40.76 -115.95 22.08
N ILE A 221 -42.00 -116.27 21.71
CA ILE A 221 -42.86 -115.40 20.90
C ILE A 221 -43.19 -114.10 21.66
N HIS A 222 -43.44 -114.16 22.97
CA HIS A 222 -43.68 -112.97 23.78
C HIS A 222 -42.44 -112.06 23.84
N GLU A 223 -41.27 -112.63 24.17
CA GLU A 223 -39.99 -111.90 24.20
C GLU A 223 -39.62 -111.28 22.85
N ALA A 224 -39.88 -112.00 21.74
CA ALA A 224 -39.68 -111.48 20.40
C ALA A 224 -40.62 -110.30 20.07
N ASN A 225 -41.89 -110.36 20.51
CA ASN A 225 -42.84 -109.26 20.34
C ASN A 225 -42.46 -108.02 21.17
N GLU A 226 -41.99 -108.18 22.41
CA GLU A 226 -41.46 -107.06 23.20
C GLU A 226 -40.24 -106.41 22.53
N GLN A 227 -39.31 -107.23 22.00
CA GLN A 227 -38.16 -106.72 21.24
C GLN A 227 -38.58 -105.97 19.97
N ILE A 228 -39.60 -106.46 19.25
CA ILE A 228 -40.16 -105.78 18.08
C ILE A 228 -40.75 -104.42 18.47
N LEU A 229 -41.50 -104.34 19.57
CA LEU A 229 -42.08 -103.08 20.07
C LEU A 229 -40.98 -102.08 20.48
N ALA A 230 -39.97 -102.52 21.25
CA ALA A 230 -38.85 -101.67 21.66
C ALA A 230 -38.03 -101.16 20.45
N LEU A 231 -37.85 -101.99 19.41
CA LEU A 231 -37.21 -101.57 18.16
C LEU A 231 -38.08 -100.58 17.37
N GLN A 232 -39.41 -100.76 17.34
CA GLN A 232 -40.34 -99.80 16.72
C GLN A 232 -40.31 -98.44 17.42
N GLU A 233 -40.31 -98.40 18.76
CA GLU A 233 -40.18 -97.16 19.54
C GLU A 233 -38.83 -96.48 19.27
N LYS A 234 -37.73 -97.24 19.25
CA LYS A 234 -36.40 -96.69 18.92
C LYS A 234 -36.35 -96.11 17.50
N ILE A 235 -37.05 -96.72 16.54
CA ILE A 235 -37.18 -96.22 15.16
C ILE A 235 -38.02 -94.94 15.11
N THR A 236 -39.14 -94.86 15.84
CA THR A 236 -39.96 -93.63 15.85
C THR A 236 -39.24 -92.47 16.54
N LEU A 237 -38.59 -92.71 17.68
CA LEU A 237 -37.74 -91.73 18.36
C LEU A 237 -36.65 -91.20 17.42
N SER A 238 -35.82 -92.08 16.87
CA SER A 238 -34.75 -91.72 15.93
C SER A 238 -35.27 -90.96 14.69
N LYS A 239 -36.46 -91.33 14.18
CA LYS A 239 -37.11 -90.60 13.09
C LYS A 239 -37.51 -89.17 13.50
N THR A 240 -38.03 -88.96 14.71
CA THR A 240 -38.35 -87.61 15.20
C THR A 240 -37.10 -86.76 15.47
N GLU A 241 -36.00 -87.37 15.93
CA GLU A 241 -34.72 -86.69 16.13
C GLU A 241 -34.10 -86.24 14.80
N ASN A 242 -34.05 -87.14 13.81
CA ASN A 242 -33.61 -86.80 12.46
C ASN A 242 -34.46 -85.67 11.83
N MET A 243 -35.78 -85.65 12.06
CA MET A 243 -36.65 -84.57 11.59
C MET A 243 -36.44 -83.23 12.34
N LYS A 244 -36.00 -83.25 13.60
CA LYS A 244 -35.62 -82.04 14.36
C LYS A 244 -34.28 -81.49 13.86
N GLU A 245 -33.28 -82.35 13.71
CA GLU A 245 -31.94 -81.93 13.30
C GLU A 245 -31.90 -81.50 11.82
N ALA A 246 -32.70 -82.11 10.94
CA ALA A 246 -32.88 -81.62 9.57
C ALA A 246 -33.40 -80.16 9.53
N LYS A 247 -34.46 -79.85 10.30
CA LYS A 247 -34.99 -78.48 10.41
C LYS A 247 -33.98 -77.50 11.02
N ARG A 248 -33.24 -77.95 12.03
CA ARG A 248 -32.18 -77.15 12.67
C ARG A 248 -31.06 -76.83 11.67
N ARG A 249 -30.65 -77.80 10.86
CA ARG A 249 -29.70 -77.61 9.77
C ARG A 249 -30.23 -76.61 8.74
N GLU A 250 -31.46 -76.78 8.26
CA GLU A 250 -32.10 -75.85 7.30
C GLU A 250 -32.09 -74.40 7.82
N GLN A 251 -32.40 -74.21 9.11
CA GLN A 251 -32.34 -72.90 9.75
C GLN A 251 -30.91 -72.33 9.79
N ILE A 252 -29.93 -73.11 10.25
CA ILE A 252 -28.52 -72.68 10.31
C ILE A 252 -27.97 -72.39 8.90
N GLU A 253 -28.39 -73.15 7.89
CA GLU A 253 -27.98 -72.98 6.49
C GLU A 253 -28.57 -71.69 5.88
N LEU A 254 -29.80 -71.30 6.28
CA LEU A 254 -30.42 -70.01 5.95
C LEU A 254 -29.77 -68.83 6.68
N GLU A 255 -29.48 -68.97 7.98
CA GLU A 255 -28.78 -67.96 8.79
C GLU A 255 -27.37 -67.70 8.25
N LEU A 256 -26.63 -68.76 7.91
CA LEU A 256 -25.31 -68.69 7.28
C LEU A 256 -25.35 -67.99 5.92
N LYS A 257 -26.35 -68.31 5.08
CA LYS A 257 -26.55 -67.65 3.78
C LYS A 257 -26.82 -66.15 3.95
N THR A 258 -27.69 -65.79 4.88
CA THR A 258 -28.05 -64.40 5.18
C THR A 258 -26.85 -63.62 5.73
N SER A 259 -26.07 -64.24 6.64
CA SER A 259 -24.84 -63.66 7.20
C SER A 259 -23.78 -63.39 6.12
N LYS A 260 -23.57 -64.32 5.18
CA LYS A 260 -22.68 -64.12 4.02
C LYS A 260 -23.10 -62.95 3.14
N GLN A 261 -24.40 -62.85 2.81
CA GLN A 261 -24.92 -61.73 2.01
C GLN A 261 -24.73 -60.38 2.72
N ASN A 262 -24.97 -60.32 4.04
CA ASN A 262 -24.72 -59.12 4.83
C ASN A 262 -23.23 -58.72 4.87
N LEU A 263 -22.32 -59.71 4.93
CA LEU A 263 -20.87 -59.48 4.90
C LEU A 263 -20.40 -58.98 3.52
N GLU A 264 -20.93 -59.55 2.43
CA GLU A 264 -20.68 -59.09 1.06
C GLU A 264 -21.15 -57.64 0.85
N LEU A 265 -22.35 -57.29 1.32
CA LEU A 265 -22.88 -55.92 1.29
C LEU A 265 -22.00 -54.95 2.09
N LYS A 266 -21.60 -55.31 3.32
CA LYS A 266 -20.73 -54.47 4.16
C LYS A 266 -19.32 -54.29 3.59
N ASN A 267 -18.79 -55.31 2.90
CA ASN A 267 -17.52 -55.23 2.16
C ASN A 267 -17.64 -54.29 0.94
N ALA A 268 -18.78 -54.30 0.24
CA ALA A 268 -19.06 -53.36 -0.85
C ALA A 268 -19.19 -51.91 -0.34
N GLU A 269 -19.94 -51.68 0.75
CA GLU A 269 -20.03 -50.37 1.43
C GLU A 269 -18.66 -49.85 1.86
N PHE A 270 -17.84 -50.68 2.50
CA PHE A 270 -16.49 -50.32 2.95
C PHE A 270 -15.59 -49.90 1.78
N LYS A 271 -15.63 -50.63 0.66
CA LYS A 271 -14.89 -50.27 -0.56
C LYS A 271 -15.35 -48.94 -1.16
N ALA A 272 -16.66 -48.70 -1.18
CA ALA A 272 -17.22 -47.43 -1.65
C ALA A 272 -16.80 -46.25 -0.77
N GLN A 273 -16.87 -46.40 0.56
CA GLN A 273 -16.40 -45.38 1.52
C GLN A 273 -14.89 -45.13 1.40
N THR A 274 -14.08 -46.18 1.20
CA THR A 274 -12.63 -46.04 0.99
C THR A 274 -12.32 -45.22 -0.26
N ALA A 275 -12.96 -45.54 -1.40
CA ALA A 275 -12.78 -44.78 -2.64
C ALA A 275 -13.27 -43.31 -2.53
N GLN A 276 -14.34 -43.06 -1.77
CA GLN A 276 -14.83 -41.72 -1.48
C GLN A 276 -13.82 -40.93 -0.62
N PHE A 277 -13.25 -41.56 0.42
CA PHE A 277 -12.24 -40.97 1.28
C PHE A 277 -10.97 -40.61 0.50
N ASP A 278 -10.46 -41.49 -0.35
CA ASP A 278 -9.29 -41.22 -1.19
C ASP A 278 -9.53 -40.07 -2.17
N THR A 279 -10.75 -39.97 -2.74
CA THR A 279 -11.16 -38.86 -3.60
C THR A 279 -11.14 -37.54 -2.84
N GLN A 280 -11.79 -37.49 -1.66
CA GLN A 280 -11.81 -36.30 -0.79
C GLN A 280 -10.40 -35.93 -0.30
N GLN A 281 -9.52 -36.90 -0.07
CA GLN A 281 -8.13 -36.68 0.31
C GLN A 281 -7.32 -36.03 -0.84
N GLN A 282 -7.59 -36.39 -2.09
CA GLN A 282 -6.99 -35.74 -3.26
C GLN A 282 -7.52 -34.31 -3.46
N GLU A 283 -8.82 -34.09 -3.28
CA GLU A 283 -9.43 -32.76 -3.35
C GLU A 283 -8.87 -31.83 -2.25
N LEU A 284 -8.75 -32.33 -1.02
CA LEU A 284 -8.13 -31.60 0.09
C LEU A 284 -6.67 -31.21 -0.22
N LYS A 285 -5.88 -32.11 -0.81
CA LYS A 285 -4.50 -31.81 -1.25
C LYS A 285 -4.46 -30.70 -2.31
N LYS A 286 -5.34 -30.75 -3.32
CA LYS A 286 -5.48 -29.69 -4.35
C LYS A 286 -5.88 -28.35 -3.73
N ALA A 287 -6.86 -28.35 -2.84
CA ALA A 287 -7.31 -27.14 -2.12
C ALA A 287 -6.19 -26.54 -1.25
N GLN A 288 -5.41 -27.37 -0.56
CA GLN A 288 -4.23 -26.93 0.21
C GLN A 288 -3.13 -26.34 -0.68
N GLN A 289 -2.91 -26.88 -1.88
CA GLN A 289 -1.96 -26.33 -2.86
C GLN A 289 -2.42 -24.95 -3.36
N HIS A 290 -3.68 -24.80 -3.79
CA HIS A 290 -4.24 -23.50 -4.18
C HIS A 290 -4.19 -22.48 -3.03
N LEU A 291 -4.46 -22.89 -1.79
CA LEU A 291 -4.39 -22.01 -0.63
C LEU A 291 -2.96 -21.53 -0.31
N ARG A 292 -1.92 -22.33 -0.61
CA ARG A 292 -0.52 -21.87 -0.53
C ARG A 292 -0.22 -20.82 -1.59
N GLN A 293 -0.55 -21.12 -2.84
CA GLN A 293 -0.28 -20.21 -3.96
C GLN A 293 -1.01 -18.87 -3.82
N LEU A 294 -2.28 -18.88 -3.39
CA LEU A 294 -3.02 -17.64 -3.08
C LEU A 294 -2.38 -16.81 -1.96
N LYS A 295 -1.70 -17.43 -0.98
CA LYS A 295 -0.95 -16.69 0.05
C LYS A 295 0.34 -16.10 -0.51
N GLU A 296 1.05 -16.82 -1.38
CA GLU A 296 2.26 -16.34 -2.06
C GLU A 296 1.94 -15.15 -3.00
N ASP A 297 0.87 -15.26 -3.79
CA ASP A 297 0.34 -14.17 -4.62
C ASP A 297 -0.08 -12.96 -3.77
N ASN A 298 -0.78 -13.17 -2.65
CA ASN A 298 -1.18 -12.09 -1.74
C ASN A 298 0.04 -11.35 -1.14
N VAL A 299 1.09 -12.08 -0.76
CA VAL A 299 2.36 -11.47 -0.29
C VAL A 299 3.07 -10.70 -1.41
N ARG A 300 3.01 -11.17 -2.67
CA ARG A 300 3.55 -10.42 -3.83
C ARG A 300 2.79 -9.12 -4.03
N PHE A 301 1.46 -9.18 -4.16
CA PHE A 301 0.62 -8.00 -4.39
C PHE A 301 0.67 -7.00 -3.23
N SER A 302 0.82 -7.46 -1.99
CA SER A 302 1.02 -6.59 -0.82
C SER A 302 2.32 -5.76 -0.94
N LYS A 303 3.44 -6.40 -1.31
CA LYS A 303 4.72 -5.71 -1.58
C LYS A 303 4.63 -4.74 -2.77
N GLU A 304 3.94 -5.16 -3.84
CA GLU A 304 3.75 -4.34 -5.03
C GLU A 304 2.93 -3.07 -4.73
N ASN A 305 1.83 -3.21 -3.98
CA ASN A 305 1.05 -2.07 -3.46
C ASN A 305 1.89 -1.16 -2.55
N GLN A 306 2.75 -1.71 -1.70
CA GLN A 306 3.63 -0.90 -0.84
C GLN A 306 4.64 -0.06 -1.67
N ILE A 307 5.20 -0.64 -2.73
CA ILE A 307 6.11 0.05 -3.66
C ILE A 307 5.35 1.15 -4.43
N LEU A 308 4.14 0.86 -4.91
CA LEU A 308 3.28 1.84 -5.60
C LEU A 308 2.86 2.99 -4.67
N GLN A 309 2.57 2.70 -3.40
CA GLN A 309 2.24 3.71 -2.39
C GLN A 309 3.42 4.67 -2.14
N VAL A 310 4.62 4.12 -1.91
CA VAL A 310 5.85 4.94 -1.75
C VAL A 310 6.12 5.79 -2.98
N ARG A 311 5.90 5.25 -4.19
CA ARG A 311 6.03 6.02 -5.44
C ARG A 311 4.98 7.12 -5.55
N LEU A 312 3.73 6.87 -5.16
CA LEU A 312 2.65 7.86 -5.16
C LEU A 312 2.95 9.01 -4.20
N ASP A 313 3.41 8.70 -2.99
CA ASP A 313 3.69 9.72 -1.98
C ASP A 313 4.94 10.55 -2.30
N ASN A 314 5.99 9.96 -2.90
CA ASN A 314 7.10 10.72 -3.47
C ASN A 314 6.62 11.69 -4.58
N SER A 315 5.76 11.23 -5.50
CA SER A 315 5.18 12.07 -6.55
C SER A 315 4.30 13.21 -5.98
N ARG A 316 3.59 12.98 -4.87
CA ARG A 316 2.81 14.00 -4.14
C ARG A 316 3.71 15.06 -3.48
N THR A 317 4.83 14.65 -2.89
CA THR A 317 5.81 15.57 -2.32
C THR A 317 6.40 16.46 -3.40
N GLN A 318 6.87 15.88 -4.51
CA GLN A 318 7.40 16.64 -5.66
C GLN A 318 6.36 17.61 -6.26
N PHE A 319 5.09 17.21 -6.33
CA PHE A 319 4.03 18.11 -6.79
C PHE A 319 3.82 19.30 -5.83
N THR A 320 3.83 19.06 -4.51
CA THR A 320 3.75 20.11 -3.48
C THR A 320 4.95 21.08 -3.53
N GLU A 321 6.16 20.56 -3.77
CA GLU A 321 7.37 21.37 -3.97
C GLU A 321 7.27 22.24 -5.22
N LEU A 322 6.73 21.70 -6.33
CA LEU A 322 6.51 22.46 -7.57
C LEU A 322 5.40 23.52 -7.41
N VAL A 323 4.32 23.24 -6.69
CA VAL A 323 3.27 24.23 -6.38
C VAL A 323 3.84 25.38 -5.55
N THR A 324 4.48 25.08 -4.42
CA THR A 324 5.07 26.11 -3.55
C THR A 324 6.24 26.87 -4.19
N THR A 325 6.90 26.30 -5.19
CA THR A 325 7.90 27.00 -6.02
C THR A 325 7.23 27.94 -7.03
N ASN A 326 6.15 27.51 -7.70
CA ASN A 326 5.37 28.38 -8.58
C ASN A 326 4.73 29.55 -7.83
N GLU A 327 4.22 29.33 -6.61
CA GLU A 327 3.68 30.40 -5.76
C GLU A 327 4.74 31.46 -5.41
N LYS A 328 5.98 31.03 -5.06
CA LYS A 328 7.09 31.95 -4.83
C LYS A 328 7.44 32.75 -6.09
N LEU A 329 7.54 32.09 -7.24
CA LEU A 329 7.82 32.75 -8.53
C LEU A 329 6.71 33.73 -8.94
N ALA A 330 5.44 33.38 -8.72
CA ALA A 330 4.31 34.28 -8.97
C ALA A 330 4.36 35.53 -8.07
N ASN A 331 4.66 35.36 -6.78
CA ASN A 331 4.82 36.47 -5.84
C ASN A 331 6.02 37.36 -6.19
N ASP A 332 7.16 36.79 -6.59
CA ASP A 332 8.31 37.57 -7.04
C ASP A 332 8.02 38.31 -8.36
N CYS A 333 7.33 37.69 -9.32
CA CYS A 333 6.88 38.36 -10.54
C CYS A 333 5.93 39.53 -10.23
N ALA A 334 4.97 39.35 -9.33
CA ALA A 334 4.07 40.42 -8.89
C ALA A 334 4.83 41.58 -8.23
N ARG A 335 5.80 41.26 -7.35
CA ARG A 335 6.70 42.25 -6.74
C ARG A 335 7.50 43.03 -7.80
N ARG A 336 8.09 42.33 -8.79
CA ARG A 336 8.84 42.98 -9.87
C ARG A 336 7.98 43.87 -10.75
N VAL A 337 6.71 43.52 -10.99
CA VAL A 337 5.77 44.39 -11.72
C VAL A 337 5.50 45.69 -10.94
N THR A 338 5.33 45.62 -9.61
CA THR A 338 5.19 46.81 -8.76
C THR A 338 6.47 47.66 -8.77
N GLU A 339 7.64 47.06 -8.55
CA GLU A 339 8.93 47.76 -8.60
C GLU A 339 9.19 48.46 -9.95
N LEU A 340 8.83 47.80 -11.06
CA LEU A 340 8.93 48.40 -12.40
C LEU A 340 8.00 49.59 -12.55
N LYS A 341 6.73 49.47 -12.13
CA LYS A 341 5.76 50.57 -12.20
C LYS A 341 6.21 51.78 -11.38
N GLU A 342 6.70 51.58 -10.17
CA GLU A 342 7.27 52.66 -9.35
C GLU A 342 8.42 53.37 -10.07
N LYS A 343 9.27 52.63 -10.78
CA LYS A 343 10.38 53.20 -11.57
C LYS A 343 9.91 53.87 -12.88
N GLU A 344 8.81 53.43 -13.47
CA GLU A 344 8.15 54.13 -14.58
C GLU A 344 7.54 55.46 -14.13
N ASP A 345 6.86 55.49 -12.98
CA ASP A 345 6.31 56.71 -12.38
C ASP A 345 7.43 57.69 -11.96
N ASP A 346 8.53 57.22 -11.37
CA ASP A 346 9.76 58.00 -11.13
C ASP A 346 10.31 58.62 -12.43
N LEU A 347 10.44 57.83 -13.50
CA LEU A 347 10.95 58.28 -14.79
C LEU A 347 10.01 59.30 -15.44
N VAL A 348 8.69 59.16 -15.29
CA VAL A 348 7.71 60.16 -15.73
C VAL A 348 7.85 61.45 -14.95
N GLN A 349 8.12 61.39 -13.63
CA GLN A 349 8.33 62.58 -12.81
C GLN A 349 9.65 63.29 -13.17
N LEU A 350 10.76 62.58 -13.23
CA LEU A 350 12.07 63.13 -13.66
C LEU A 350 12.02 63.73 -15.07
N ARG A 351 11.22 63.14 -15.99
CA ARG A 351 11.00 63.73 -17.33
C ARG A 351 10.31 65.08 -17.26
N LYS A 352 9.28 65.26 -16.42
CA LYS A 352 8.59 66.55 -16.21
C LYS A 352 9.53 67.59 -15.59
N GLU A 353 10.32 67.20 -14.61
CA GLU A 353 11.30 68.07 -13.94
C GLU A 353 12.36 68.55 -14.95
N ARG A 354 12.90 67.65 -15.76
CA ARG A 354 13.82 68.00 -16.87
C ARG A 354 13.15 68.92 -17.92
N ASP A 355 11.86 68.74 -18.24
CA ASP A 355 11.12 69.67 -19.11
C ASP A 355 10.89 71.06 -18.46
N THR A 356 10.69 71.15 -17.14
CA THR A 356 10.55 72.45 -16.47
C THR A 356 11.90 73.15 -16.32
N GLU A 357 12.98 72.42 -16.03
CA GLU A 357 14.32 72.99 -15.93
C GLU A 357 14.84 73.44 -17.30
N GLN A 358 14.58 72.69 -18.37
CA GLN A 358 14.88 73.14 -19.73
C GLN A 358 14.16 74.48 -20.05
N LYS A 359 12.89 74.62 -19.69
CA LYS A 359 12.15 75.90 -19.88
C LYS A 359 12.74 77.06 -19.07
N LYS A 360 13.30 76.81 -17.88
CA LYS A 360 14.04 77.84 -17.11
C LYS A 360 15.34 78.20 -17.81
N LYS A 361 16.08 77.21 -18.31
CA LYS A 361 17.30 77.40 -19.11
C LYS A 361 17.02 78.24 -20.35
N ASP A 362 16.03 77.87 -21.17
CA ASP A 362 15.66 78.61 -22.39
C ASP A 362 15.32 80.08 -22.11
N GLN A 363 14.63 80.34 -20.98
CA GLN A 363 14.33 81.70 -20.52
C GLN A 363 15.57 82.46 -20.03
N ALA A 364 16.51 81.77 -19.37
CA ALA A 364 17.77 82.35 -18.93
C ALA A 364 18.68 82.69 -20.12
N GLU A 365 18.81 81.79 -21.09
CA GLU A 365 19.58 82.02 -22.33
C GLU A 365 18.98 83.16 -23.15
N LYS A 366 17.64 83.25 -23.27
CA LYS A 366 16.98 84.38 -23.93
C LYS A 366 17.23 85.72 -23.21
N ARG A 367 17.24 85.73 -21.86
CA ARG A 367 17.57 86.93 -21.07
C ARG A 367 19.04 87.31 -21.19
N LEU A 368 19.95 86.34 -21.15
CA LEU A 368 21.38 86.55 -21.35
C LEU A 368 21.63 87.23 -22.70
N ARG A 369 21.09 86.67 -23.78
CA ARG A 369 21.20 87.26 -25.12
C ARG A 369 20.63 88.68 -25.21
N GLN A 370 19.48 88.93 -24.58
CA GLN A 370 18.92 90.29 -24.53
C GLN A 370 19.85 91.28 -23.81
N VAL A 371 20.56 90.85 -22.76
CA VAL A 371 21.56 91.68 -22.05
C VAL A 371 22.83 91.84 -22.89
N GLU A 372 23.28 90.80 -23.61
CA GLU A 372 24.41 90.88 -24.55
C GLU A 372 24.13 91.86 -25.71
N ASP A 373 22.94 91.79 -26.31
CA ASP A 373 22.47 92.73 -27.34
C ASP A 373 22.45 94.18 -26.79
N GLN A 374 21.92 94.39 -25.57
CA GLN A 374 21.92 95.70 -24.88
C GLN A 374 23.32 96.22 -24.56
N VAL A 375 24.24 95.35 -24.12
CA VAL A 375 25.65 95.73 -23.93
C VAL A 375 26.26 96.16 -25.25
N GLY A 376 26.02 95.42 -26.35
CA GLY A 376 26.47 95.79 -27.69
C GLY A 376 25.95 97.15 -28.16
N GLU A 377 24.68 97.47 -27.90
CA GLU A 377 24.12 98.81 -28.16
C GLU A 377 24.80 99.90 -27.32
N ILE A 378 25.00 99.67 -26.02
CA ILE A 378 25.66 100.62 -25.11
C ILE A 378 27.13 100.83 -25.51
N GLU A 379 27.84 99.79 -25.93
CA GLU A 379 29.23 99.92 -26.41
C GLU A 379 29.30 100.69 -27.73
N GLN A 380 28.37 100.49 -28.66
CA GLN A 380 28.26 101.33 -29.86
C GLN A 380 27.95 102.79 -29.52
N GLN A 381 27.04 103.06 -28.56
CA GLN A 381 26.74 104.42 -28.11
C GLN A 381 27.96 105.07 -27.47
N ARG A 382 28.69 104.35 -26.61
CA ARG A 382 29.95 104.77 -25.98
C ARG A 382 31.00 105.14 -27.04
N GLU A 383 31.14 104.35 -28.10
CA GLU A 383 32.13 104.61 -29.14
C GLU A 383 31.74 105.77 -30.07
N ARG A 384 30.44 105.94 -30.38
CA ARG A 384 29.93 107.14 -31.05
C ARG A 384 30.21 108.39 -30.22
N LEU A 385 29.91 108.37 -28.92
CA LEU A 385 30.18 109.49 -28.01
C LEU A 385 31.68 109.80 -27.90
N ARG A 386 32.56 108.78 -27.84
CA ARG A 386 34.02 108.97 -27.90
C ARG A 386 34.46 109.66 -29.19
N SER A 387 33.92 109.24 -30.33
CA SER A 387 34.19 109.87 -31.63
C SER A 387 33.75 111.34 -31.65
N THR A 388 32.55 111.64 -31.14
CA THR A 388 32.04 113.02 -31.01
C THR A 388 32.87 113.88 -30.04
N ILE A 389 33.33 113.30 -28.92
CA ILE A 389 34.26 113.97 -28.00
C ILE A 389 35.56 114.31 -28.74
N SER A 390 36.16 113.35 -29.44
CA SER A 390 37.41 113.58 -30.18
C SER A 390 37.27 114.60 -31.31
N SER A 391 36.12 114.66 -32.01
CA SER A 391 35.87 115.73 -32.99
C SER A 391 35.71 117.10 -32.33
N LEU A 392 35.01 117.18 -31.21
CA LEU A 392 34.85 118.44 -30.44
C LEU A 392 36.18 118.91 -29.84
N GLU A 393 37.03 118.00 -29.36
CA GLU A 393 38.39 118.31 -28.90
C GLU A 393 39.25 118.89 -30.05
N GLN A 394 39.15 118.32 -31.26
CA GLN A 394 39.80 118.86 -32.45
C GLN A 394 39.24 120.23 -32.87
N GLU A 395 37.93 120.45 -32.77
CA GLU A 395 37.32 121.76 -33.04
C GLU A 395 37.75 122.81 -32.01
N ILE A 396 37.76 122.48 -30.72
CA ILE A 396 38.28 123.34 -29.65
C ILE A 396 39.74 123.71 -29.92
N GLU A 397 40.57 122.76 -30.36
CA GLU A 397 41.97 123.01 -30.70
C GLU A 397 42.15 123.87 -31.96
N ARG A 398 41.25 123.75 -32.96
CA ARG A 398 41.19 124.68 -34.11
C ARG A 398 40.75 126.08 -33.68
N PHE A 399 39.75 126.20 -32.81
CA PHE A 399 39.29 127.49 -32.28
C PHE A 399 40.36 128.18 -31.44
N LYS A 400 41.12 127.45 -30.60
CA LYS A 400 42.28 128.01 -29.88
C LYS A 400 43.34 128.56 -30.84
N LYS A 401 43.71 127.81 -31.89
CA LYS A 401 44.69 128.27 -32.89
C LYS A 401 44.22 129.51 -33.62
N SER A 402 42.97 129.54 -34.06
CA SER A 402 42.36 130.73 -34.67
C SER A 402 42.27 131.90 -33.67
N GLN A 403 42.01 131.65 -32.39
CA GLN A 403 42.01 132.69 -31.35
C GLN A 403 43.41 133.28 -31.13
N ASP A 404 44.46 132.46 -31.12
CA ASP A 404 45.85 132.90 -31.02
C ASP A 404 46.33 133.63 -32.29
N GLU A 405 45.86 133.24 -33.47
CA GLU A 405 46.10 133.94 -34.74
C GLU A 405 45.42 135.31 -34.74
N ASN A 406 44.12 135.37 -34.41
CA ASN A 406 43.38 136.63 -34.24
C ASN A 406 44.02 137.52 -33.17
N ARG A 407 44.54 136.95 -32.07
CA ARG A 407 45.26 137.70 -31.04
C ARG A 407 46.57 138.30 -31.55
N LYS A 408 47.39 137.53 -32.28
CA LYS A 408 48.60 138.05 -32.95
C LYS A 408 48.26 139.15 -33.95
N GLN A 409 47.14 139.04 -34.67
CA GLN A 409 46.66 140.07 -35.59
C GLN A 409 46.23 141.33 -34.84
N ILE A 410 45.50 141.22 -33.72
CA ILE A 410 45.15 142.34 -32.84
C ILE A 410 46.39 143.02 -32.26
N ASP A 411 47.39 142.25 -31.80
CA ASP A 411 48.66 142.79 -31.30
C ASP A 411 49.43 143.53 -32.41
N SER A 412 49.42 142.99 -33.63
CA SER A 412 50.03 143.63 -34.80
C SER A 412 49.33 144.95 -35.19
N LEU A 413 48.00 144.94 -35.32
CA LEU A 413 47.19 146.12 -35.61
C LEU A 413 47.29 147.17 -34.49
N THR A 414 47.49 146.74 -33.23
CA THR A 414 47.71 147.66 -32.11
C THR A 414 49.06 148.36 -32.22
N ARG A 415 50.13 147.64 -32.56
CA ARG A 415 51.46 148.24 -32.84
C ARG A 415 51.42 149.18 -34.04
N GLU A 416 50.74 148.79 -35.11
CA GLU A 416 50.54 149.62 -36.30
C GLU A 416 49.77 150.90 -35.96
N ARG A 417 48.68 150.80 -35.19
CA ARG A 417 47.93 151.95 -34.68
C ARG A 417 48.80 152.87 -33.81
N GLU A 418 49.64 152.33 -32.94
CA GLU A 418 50.59 153.13 -32.14
C GLU A 418 51.65 153.83 -32.99
N GLN A 419 52.16 153.16 -34.03
CA GLN A 419 53.15 153.73 -34.95
C GLN A 419 52.54 154.81 -35.86
N LEU A 420 51.31 154.59 -36.34
CA LEU A 420 50.50 155.62 -37.01
C LEU A 420 50.21 156.80 -36.09
N ASN A 421 49.87 156.57 -34.82
CA ASN A 421 49.59 157.64 -33.86
C ASN A 421 50.86 158.47 -33.55
N LYS A 422 52.02 157.82 -33.34
CA LYS A 422 53.34 158.50 -33.25
C LYS A 422 53.65 159.32 -34.50
N THR A 423 53.35 158.78 -35.69
CA THR A 423 53.55 159.49 -36.97
C THR A 423 52.62 160.69 -37.10
N CYS A 424 51.36 160.56 -36.70
CA CYS A 424 50.37 161.63 -36.67
C CYS A 424 50.78 162.75 -35.69
N GLN A 425 51.18 162.41 -34.47
CA GLN A 425 51.73 163.36 -33.49
C GLN A 425 52.96 164.12 -34.03
N LYS A 426 53.85 163.42 -34.76
CA LYS A 426 55.00 164.06 -35.41
C LYS A 426 54.56 165.02 -36.51
N LEU A 427 53.64 164.62 -37.39
CA LEU A 427 53.09 165.48 -38.44
C LEU A 427 52.35 166.70 -37.86
N ILE A 428 51.64 166.56 -36.73
CA ILE A 428 51.02 167.69 -36.01
C ILE A 428 52.10 168.64 -35.49
N SER A 429 53.19 168.12 -34.90
CA SER A 429 54.32 168.95 -34.45
C SER A 429 55.03 169.68 -35.59
N ASP A 430 55.23 169.02 -36.74
CA ASP A 430 55.89 169.62 -37.90
C ASP A 430 54.98 170.63 -38.63
N ASN A 431 53.66 170.40 -38.67
CA ASN A 431 52.66 171.35 -39.19
C ASN A 431 52.50 172.57 -38.24
N GLN A 432 52.61 172.38 -36.92
CA GLN A 432 52.67 173.51 -35.98
C GLN A 432 53.88 174.41 -36.26
N LYS A 433 55.07 173.83 -36.49
CA LYS A 433 56.27 174.60 -36.89
C LYS A 433 56.06 175.37 -38.20
N GLN A 434 55.47 174.73 -39.22
CA GLN A 434 55.14 175.40 -40.48
C GLN A 434 54.14 176.54 -40.28
N THR A 435 53.12 176.33 -39.45
CA THR A 435 52.12 177.35 -39.08
C THR A 435 52.76 178.58 -38.44
N ASP A 436 53.69 178.37 -37.50
CA ASP A 436 54.39 179.47 -36.84
C ASP A 436 55.45 180.15 -37.75
N GLN A 437 56.03 179.40 -38.69
CA GLN A 437 56.88 179.94 -39.76
C GLN A 437 56.08 180.80 -40.76
N VAL A 438 54.85 180.40 -41.12
CA VAL A 438 53.94 181.20 -41.96
C VAL A 438 53.55 182.51 -41.27
N LYS A 439 53.24 182.49 -39.96
CA LYS A 439 53.00 183.72 -39.18
C LYS A 439 54.20 184.68 -39.24
N SER A 440 55.43 184.15 -39.16
CA SER A 440 56.64 184.96 -39.29
C SER A 440 56.77 185.62 -40.67
N PHE A 441 56.42 184.91 -41.76
CA PHE A 441 56.41 185.48 -43.10
C PHE A 441 55.31 186.53 -43.30
N ASP A 442 54.09 186.32 -42.79
CA ASP A 442 53.02 187.33 -42.84
C ASP A 442 53.37 188.59 -42.02
N GLN A 443 54.10 188.44 -40.91
CA GLN A 443 54.60 189.58 -40.13
C GLN A 443 55.61 190.41 -40.95
N SER A 444 56.59 189.77 -41.58
CA SER A 444 57.55 190.45 -42.49
C SER A 444 56.87 191.07 -43.71
N LYS A 445 55.86 190.40 -44.27
CA LYS A 445 55.07 190.91 -45.40
C LYS A 445 54.37 192.23 -45.04
N LYS A 446 53.72 192.30 -43.87
CA LYS A 446 53.08 193.54 -43.39
C LYS A 446 54.07 194.70 -43.25
N THR A 447 55.30 194.44 -42.79
CA THR A 447 56.34 195.47 -42.73
C THR A 447 56.67 196.01 -44.13
N LEU A 448 56.88 195.14 -45.11
CA LEU A 448 57.15 195.54 -46.50
C LEU A 448 55.97 196.26 -47.17
N GLU A 449 54.73 195.87 -46.86
CA GLU A 449 53.52 196.57 -47.34
C GLU A 449 53.38 197.98 -46.74
N GLN A 450 53.83 198.17 -45.50
CA GLN A 450 53.92 199.49 -44.86
C GLN A 450 54.96 200.37 -45.57
N ASP A 451 56.16 199.84 -45.85
CA ASP A 451 57.23 200.56 -46.55
C ASP A 451 56.82 200.96 -47.98
N ILE A 452 56.19 200.04 -48.73
CA ILE A 452 55.62 200.31 -50.07
C ILE A 452 54.59 201.45 -50.03
N THR A 453 53.84 201.57 -48.93
CA THR A 453 52.86 202.66 -48.75
C THR A 453 53.57 203.99 -48.51
N ASN A 454 54.60 204.02 -47.65
CA ASN A 454 55.42 205.21 -47.41
C ASN A 454 56.08 205.72 -48.71
N TYR A 455 56.67 204.82 -49.52
CA TYR A 455 57.26 205.20 -50.81
C TYR A 455 56.25 205.76 -51.83
N LYS A 456 54.98 205.33 -51.79
CA LYS A 456 53.91 205.89 -52.64
C LYS A 456 53.55 207.33 -52.24
N GLU A 457 53.56 207.65 -50.95
CA GLU A 457 53.32 209.02 -50.50
C GLU A 457 54.47 209.97 -50.91
N GLU A 458 55.72 209.53 -50.82
CA GLU A 458 56.87 210.32 -51.25
C GLU A 458 56.87 210.58 -52.76
N ALA A 459 56.49 209.57 -53.57
CA ALA A 459 56.29 209.73 -55.01
C ALA A 459 55.13 210.71 -55.35
N SER A 460 54.11 210.80 -54.49
CA SER A 460 53.00 211.75 -54.64
C SER A 460 53.44 213.20 -54.36
N LYS A 461 54.32 213.40 -53.37
CA LYS A 461 54.94 214.71 -53.10
C LYS A 461 55.79 215.19 -54.28
N GLN A 462 56.66 214.33 -54.83
CA GLN A 462 57.55 214.71 -55.93
C GLN A 462 56.79 215.14 -57.20
N ARG A 463 55.69 214.47 -57.56
CA ARG A 463 54.85 214.87 -58.72
C ARG A 463 54.25 216.27 -58.58
N LYS A 464 53.94 216.72 -57.36
CA LYS A 464 53.47 218.10 -57.11
C LYS A 464 54.57 219.16 -57.24
N ILE A 465 55.85 218.78 -57.15
CA ILE A 465 56.99 219.67 -57.36
C ILE A 465 57.25 219.86 -58.86
N ILE A 466 57.23 218.78 -59.65
CA ILE A 466 57.39 218.82 -61.11
C ILE A 466 56.32 219.74 -61.75
N LEU A 467 55.06 219.56 -61.36
CA LEU A 467 53.91 220.36 -61.83
C LEU A 467 53.96 221.84 -61.40
N LYS A 468 54.96 222.24 -60.59
CA LYS A 468 55.25 223.64 -60.24
C LYS A 468 56.39 224.20 -61.10
N MET A 469 57.42 223.40 -61.40
CA MET A 469 58.55 223.82 -62.25
C MET A 469 58.16 223.95 -63.73
N GLU A 470 57.24 223.12 -64.22
CA GLU A 470 56.69 223.23 -65.59
C GLU A 470 55.82 224.48 -65.82
N LYS A 471 55.56 225.30 -64.78
CA LYS A 471 54.91 226.61 -64.90
C LYS A 471 55.87 227.80 -65.03
N GLU A 472 57.17 227.57 -64.96
CA GLU A 472 58.19 228.64 -64.90
C GLU A 472 59.18 228.65 -66.08
N ARG A 473 58.95 227.81 -67.11
CA ARG A 473 59.81 227.73 -68.31
C ARG A 473 59.00 227.94 -69.60
N ASP A 474 59.51 228.79 -70.48
CA ASP A 474 59.04 229.05 -71.85
C ASP A 474 57.65 229.78 -71.91
N ARG A 475 57.49 231.11 -71.87
CA ARG A 475 58.36 232.32 -71.76
C ARG A 475 59.86 232.16 -71.95
#